data_AF-A0A6G9SRQ5-F1
#
_entry.id   AF-A0A6G9SRQ5-F1
#
_cell.length_a   1.000
_cell.length_b   1.000
_cell.length_c   1.000
_cell.angle_alpha   90.00
_cell.angle_beta   90.00
_cell.angle_gamma   90.00
#
_symmetry.space_group_name_H-M   'P 1'
#
loop_
_entity.id
_entity.type
_entity.pdbx_description
1 polymer ?
#
loop_
_entity_poly.entity_id
_entity_poly.type
_entity_poly.pdbx_seq_one_letter_code
_entity_poly.pdbx_strand_id
1 'polypeptide(L)'
;MNDLQLVGCVTLLTQSKTYSIDGVLYRYLYSSDSIKHTQYLFRPLPAQRKTADLQLNRDKVVLRVYEIPLLYRQHRATMTTTAIQQALF
;
A
#
# COMPACT_ATOMS: atom_id res chain seq x y z
N MET A 1 -15.05 -1.65 -10.87
CA MET A 1 -14.71 -2.57 -9.76
C MET A 1 -13.21 -2.50 -9.59
N ASN A 2 -12.71 -2.13 -8.40
CA ASN A 2 -11.28 -2.14 -8.14
C ASN A 2 -10.81 -3.58 -8.07
N ASP A 3 -9.79 -3.93 -8.87
CA ASP A 3 -9.17 -5.26 -8.85
C ASP A 3 -8.45 -5.42 -7.50
N LEU A 4 -9.05 -6.18 -6.60
CA LEU A 4 -8.54 -6.48 -5.26
C LEU A 4 -8.07 -7.93 -5.26
N GLN A 5 -6.75 -8.14 -5.14
CA GLN A 5 -6.16 -9.47 -5.13
C GLN A 5 -5.76 -9.85 -3.71
N LEU A 6 -6.29 -10.94 -3.17
CA LEU A 6 -5.91 -11.39 -1.82
C LEU A 6 -4.42 -11.76 -1.77
N VAL A 7 -3.71 -11.27 -0.75
CA VAL A 7 -2.29 -11.62 -0.53
C VAL A 7 -2.21 -13.01 0.08
N GLY A 8 -2.04 -14.04 -0.75
CA GLY A 8 -1.97 -15.43 -0.29
C GLY A 8 -0.71 -15.79 0.52
N CYS A 9 0.34 -14.94 0.46
CA CYS A 9 1.64 -15.22 1.08
C CYS A 9 2.30 -13.93 1.58
N VAL A 10 2.83 -13.96 2.81
CA VAL A 10 3.56 -12.83 3.43
C VAL A 10 4.83 -12.43 2.68
N THR A 11 5.43 -13.35 1.92
CA THR A 11 6.62 -13.09 1.09
C THR A 11 6.33 -12.20 -0.12
N LEU A 12 5.06 -12.00 -0.47
CA LEU A 12 4.63 -11.10 -1.55
C LEU A 12 4.49 -9.64 -1.08
N LEU A 13 4.65 -9.39 0.23
CA LEU A 13 4.61 -8.06 0.80
C LEU A 13 5.86 -7.27 0.40
N THR A 14 5.65 -6.12 -0.21
CA THR A 14 6.72 -5.22 -0.66
C THR A 14 6.32 -3.77 -0.40
N GLN A 15 7.29 -2.91 -0.13
CA GLN A 15 7.04 -1.49 0.19
C GLN A 15 6.55 -0.67 -1.01
N SER A 16 6.79 -1.14 -2.25
CA SER A 16 6.37 -0.45 -3.47
C SER A 16 4.87 -0.54 -3.73
N LYS A 17 4.23 -1.61 -3.26
CA LYS A 17 2.82 -1.90 -3.47
C LYS A 17 1.92 -1.20 -2.46
N THR A 18 0.63 -1.11 -2.81
CA THR A 18 -0.44 -0.59 -1.95
C THR A 18 -1.40 -1.72 -1.60
N TYR A 19 -1.81 -1.75 -0.33
CA TYR A 19 -2.67 -2.78 0.23
C TYR A 19 -3.95 -2.17 0.78
N SER A 20 -5.10 -2.79 0.55
CA SER A 20 -6.36 -2.50 1.20
C SER A 20 -6.59 -3.44 2.37
N ILE A 21 -6.85 -2.88 3.54
CA ILE A 21 -7.14 -3.63 4.77
C ILE A 21 -8.37 -2.97 5.40
N ASP A 22 -9.46 -3.71 5.52
CA ASP A 22 -10.76 -3.21 6.03
C ASP A 22 -11.20 -1.89 5.34
N GLY A 23 -10.96 -1.77 4.03
CA GLY A 23 -11.33 -0.60 3.21
C GLY A 23 -10.40 0.61 3.33
N VAL A 24 -9.32 0.52 4.11
CA VAL A 24 -8.33 1.58 4.30
C VAL A 24 -7.05 1.21 3.54
N LEU A 25 -6.37 2.18 2.94
CA LEU A 25 -5.18 1.90 2.13
C LEU A 25 -3.91 2.08 2.96
N TYR A 26 -3.09 1.05 2.95
CA TYR A 26 -1.84 0.97 3.67
C TYR A 26 -0.67 0.67 2.72
N ARG A 27 0.53 1.01 3.19
CA ARG A 27 1.81 0.61 2.62
C ARG A 27 2.53 -0.28 3.62
N TYR A 28 3.08 -1.39 3.14
CA TYR A 28 3.90 -2.26 3.97
C TYR A 28 5.23 -1.56 4.33
N LEU A 29 5.68 -1.73 5.58
CA LEU A 29 6.95 -1.21 6.06
C LEU A 29 7.97 -2.34 6.23
N TYR A 30 7.81 -3.14 7.27
CA TYR A 30 8.73 -4.23 7.62
C TYR A 30 8.01 -5.26 8.50
N SER A 31 8.66 -6.42 8.66
CA SER A 31 8.28 -7.44 9.62
C SER A 31 9.12 -7.31 10.89
N SER A 32 8.55 -7.65 12.05
CA SER A 32 9.32 -7.72 13.29
C SER A 32 10.30 -8.89 13.30
N ASP A 33 11.40 -8.75 14.06
CA ASP A 33 12.46 -9.76 14.17
C ASP A 33 12.07 -11.00 15.01
N SER A 34 10.81 -11.13 15.40
CA SER A 34 10.36 -12.29 16.18
C SER A 34 10.13 -13.50 15.29
N ILE A 35 10.84 -14.60 15.57
CA ILE A 35 10.68 -15.88 14.86
C ILE A 35 9.34 -16.55 15.20
N LYS A 36 8.88 -16.46 16.46
CA LYS A 36 7.64 -17.11 16.92
C LYS A 36 6.39 -16.26 16.67
N HIS A 37 6.52 -14.93 16.78
CA HIS A 37 5.40 -14.00 16.70
C HIS A 37 5.69 -12.87 15.73
N THR A 38 6.06 -13.22 14.50
CA THR A 38 6.32 -12.24 13.44
C THR A 38 5.09 -11.37 13.22
N GLN A 39 5.27 -10.07 13.35
CA GLN A 39 4.27 -9.04 13.07
C GLN A 39 4.67 -8.32 11.79
N TYR A 40 3.69 -7.95 10.98
CA TYR A 40 3.86 -7.19 9.75
C TYR A 40 3.28 -5.80 9.96
N LEU A 41 4.12 -4.78 9.78
CA LEU A 41 3.76 -3.39 10.02
C LEU A 41 3.28 -2.72 8.72
N PHE A 42 2.15 -2.03 8.83
CA PHE A 42 1.48 -1.34 7.74
C PHE A 42 1.24 0.12 8.13
N ARG A 43 1.60 1.06 7.26
CA ARG A 43 1.38 2.49 7.46
C ARG A 43 0.26 3.00 6.58
N PRO A 44 -0.76 3.71 7.10
CA PRO A 44 -1.80 4.27 6.26
C PRO A 44 -1.23 5.31 5.29
N LEU A 45 -1.80 5.40 4.10
CA LEU A 45 -1.41 6.45 3.15
C LEU A 45 -1.87 7.84 3.65
N PRO A 46 -1.15 8.91 3.30
CA PRO A 46 -1.51 10.27 3.69
C PRO A 46 -2.92 10.65 3.20
N ALA A 47 -3.52 11.65 3.86
CA ALA A 47 -4.87 12.14 3.59
C ALA A 47 -6.03 11.14 3.90
N GLN A 48 -5.79 10.18 4.78
CA GLN A 48 -6.83 9.29 5.30
C GLN A 48 -7.20 9.62 6.74
N ARG A 49 -8.42 9.24 7.15
CA ARG A 49 -8.91 9.40 8.53
C ARG A 49 -8.09 8.61 9.55
N LYS A 50 -7.58 7.44 9.16
CA LYS A 50 -6.68 6.64 10.02
C LYS A 50 -5.24 7.08 9.81
N THR A 51 -4.58 7.44 10.90
CA THR A 51 -3.18 7.88 10.91
C THR A 51 -2.26 6.90 11.65
N ALA A 52 -2.82 5.99 12.42
CA ALA A 52 -2.06 5.00 13.17
C ALA A 52 -1.56 3.86 12.29
N ASP A 53 -0.31 3.45 12.52
CA ASP A 53 0.27 2.24 11.94
C ASP A 53 -0.48 1.00 12.45
N LEU A 54 -0.63 0.00 11.59
CA LEU A 54 -1.34 -1.26 11.87
C LEU A 54 -0.33 -2.41 11.92
N GLN A 55 -0.42 -3.24 12.95
CA GLN A 55 0.37 -4.48 13.07
C GLN A 55 -0.53 -5.70 12.93
N LEU A 56 -0.15 -6.61 12.04
CA LEU A 56 -0.87 -7.85 11.78
C LEU A 56 0.05 -9.05 11.92
N ASN A 57 -0.48 -10.16 12.44
CA ASN A 57 0.22 -11.45 12.38
C ASN A 57 0.06 -12.08 10.98
N ARG A 58 0.81 -13.15 10.73
CA ARG A 58 0.78 -13.90 9.46
C ARG A 58 -0.63 -14.29 9.02
N ASP A 59 -1.43 -14.85 9.93
CA ASP A 59 -2.77 -15.34 9.59
C ASP A 59 -3.71 -14.20 9.17
N LYS A 60 -3.65 -13.06 9.85
CA LYS A 60 -4.45 -11.88 9.48
C LYS A 60 -4.02 -11.29 8.15
N VAL A 61 -2.73 -11.35 7.81
CA VAL A 61 -2.25 -10.91 6.49
C VAL A 61 -2.94 -11.72 5.40
N VAL A 62 -2.86 -13.05 5.48
CA VAL A 62 -3.39 -13.94 4.43
C VAL A 62 -4.91 -13.89 4.31
N LEU A 63 -5.62 -13.55 5.39
CA LEU A 63 -7.08 -13.52 5.40
C LEU A 63 -7.69 -12.16 5.03
N ARG A 64 -6.99 -11.05 5.26
CA ARG A 64 -7.61 -9.70 5.20
C ARG A 64 -6.88 -8.69 4.33
N VAL A 65 -5.65 -8.98 3.91
CA VAL A 65 -4.84 -8.02 3.15
C VAL A 65 -5.07 -8.25 1.66
N TYR A 66 -5.62 -7.24 1.01
CA TYR A 66 -5.80 -7.23 -0.43
C TYR A 66 -4.79 -6.30 -1.06
N GLU A 67 -4.12 -6.77 -2.09
CA GLU A 67 -3.22 -6.03 -2.93
C GLU A 67 -4.02 -5.32 -4.05
N ILE A 68 -3.66 -4.09 -4.41
CA ILE A 68 -4.35 -3.29 -5.46
C ILE A 68 -3.41 -3.03 -6.66
N PRO A 69 -3.48 -3.84 -7.74
CA PRO A 69 -2.60 -3.73 -8.91
C PRO A 69 -2.64 -2.40 -9.63
N LEU A 70 -3.81 -1.78 -9.67
CA LEU A 70 -4.04 -0.50 -10.34
C LEU A 70 -3.15 0.63 -9.79
N LEU A 71 -2.71 0.56 -8.54
CA LEU A 71 -1.95 1.62 -7.89
C LEU A 71 -0.43 1.49 -8.04
N TYR A 72 0.10 0.40 -8.61
CA TYR A 72 1.56 0.24 -8.75
C TYR A 72 2.18 1.24 -9.73
N ARG A 73 1.41 1.68 -10.74
CA ARG A 73 1.90 2.49 -11.85
C ARG A 73 1.82 3.99 -11.61
N GLN A 74 1.21 4.43 -10.50
CA GLN A 74 1.04 5.86 -10.22
C GLN A 74 2.36 6.58 -9.86
N HIS A 75 3.43 5.84 -9.54
CA HIS A 75 4.77 6.41 -9.30
C HIS A 75 5.47 6.90 -10.57
N ARG A 76 4.91 6.61 -11.76
CA ARG A 76 5.45 7.05 -13.04
C ARG A 76 4.60 8.16 -13.64
N ALA A 77 4.28 9.18 -12.85
CA ALA A 77 3.98 10.48 -13.43
C ALA A 77 5.29 11.01 -14.03
N THR A 78 5.55 10.69 -15.30
CA THR A 78 6.52 11.46 -16.08
C THR A 78 6.05 12.90 -16.03
N MET A 79 6.73 13.75 -15.25
CA MET A 79 6.65 15.20 -15.38
C MET A 79 7.05 15.52 -16.82
N THR A 80 6.07 15.59 -17.72
CA THR A 80 6.30 16.18 -19.03
C THR A 80 6.53 17.66 -18.78
N THR A 81 7.77 18.12 -18.93
CA THR A 81 8.24 19.49 -18.76
C THR A 81 7.72 20.45 -19.83
N THR A 82 6.52 20.22 -20.35
CA THR A 82 5.79 21.17 -21.20
C THR A 82 4.69 21.80 -20.38
N ALA A 83 5.08 22.55 -19.34
CA ALA A 83 4.27 23.62 -18.80
C ALA A 83 4.27 24.75 -19.84
N ILE A 84 3.46 24.62 -20.89
CA ILE A 84 3.17 25.73 -21.79
C ILE A 84 2.22 26.63 -21.01
N GLN A 85 2.80 27.63 -20.36
CA GLN A 85 2.12 28.80 -19.86
C GLN A 85 1.45 29.48 -21.06
N GLN A 86 0.17 29.20 -21.27
CA GLN A 86 -0.63 29.94 -22.26
C GLN A 86 -0.75 31.37 -21.73
N ALA A 87 0.03 32.26 -22.34
CA ALA A 87 -0.01 33.68 -22.06
C ALA A 87 -1.41 34.22 -22.35
N LEU A 88 -1.96 34.97 -21.38
CA LEU A 88 -3.03 35.92 -21.64
C LEU A 88 -2.38 37.17 -22.23
N PHE A 89 -2.51 37.36 -23.54
CA PHE A 89 -2.44 38.66 -24.20
C PHE A 89 -3.69 38.82 -25.06
#